data_AF-A0A6I1MVR4-F1
#
_entry.id   AF-A0A6I1MVR4-F1
#
_cell.length_a   1.000
_cell.length_b   1.000
_cell.length_c   1.000
_cell.angle_alpha   90.00
_cell.angle_beta   90.00
_cell.angle_gamma   90.00
#
_symmetry.space_group_name_H-M   'P 1'
#
loop_
_entity.id
_entity.type
_entity.pdbx_description
1 polymer ?
#
loop_
_entity_poly.entity_id
_entity_poly.type
_entity_poly.pdbx_seq_one_letter_code
_entity_poly.pdbx_strand_id
1 'polypeptide(L)'
;MTPTQRAYQALQTTLGHFMPVGQRMMLLSQLKGEEGVGIAEIVNKVTDAIATMASTHQTASQGDQATAPLHYFSGAVEAWITEKDMGNPTAGDVSQRQAFGLITLSGDVETAELGYISLEELIGCDVELDLYWTPKTLAEIRKP
;
A
#
# COMPACT_ATOMS: atom_id res chain seq x y z
N MET A 1 12.73 -20.79 -1.04
CA MET A 1 11.65 -20.27 -1.92
C MET A 1 12.28 -19.35 -2.95
N THR A 2 12.00 -19.53 -4.24
CA THR A 2 12.53 -18.63 -5.29
C THR A 2 11.84 -17.25 -5.24
N PRO A 3 12.41 -16.18 -5.85
CA PRO A 3 11.76 -14.87 -5.91
C PRO A 3 10.35 -14.93 -6.49
N THR A 4 10.15 -15.70 -7.57
CA THR A 4 8.84 -15.89 -8.21
C THR A 4 7.86 -16.65 -7.32
N GLN A 5 8.31 -17.69 -6.59
CA GLN A 5 7.45 -18.39 -5.62
C GLN A 5 7.03 -17.46 -4.47
N ARG A 6 7.95 -16.61 -3.99
CA ARG A 6 7.67 -15.61 -2.96
C ARG A 6 6.62 -14.61 -3.42
N ALA A 7 6.80 -14.05 -4.60
CA ALA A 7 5.88 -13.09 -5.20
C ALA A 7 4.50 -13.70 -5.44
N TYR A 8 4.45 -14.93 -5.96
CA TYR A 8 3.20 -15.66 -6.16
C TYR A 8 2.44 -15.86 -4.83
N GLN A 9 3.14 -16.28 -3.77
CA GLN A 9 2.53 -16.42 -2.45
C GLN A 9 2.03 -15.08 -1.91
N ALA A 10 2.83 -14.02 -2.01
CA ALA A 10 2.45 -12.68 -1.53
C ALA A 10 1.19 -12.14 -2.22
N LEU A 11 1.04 -12.35 -3.54
CA LEU A 11 -0.15 -11.96 -4.32
C LEU A 11 -1.41 -12.73 -3.92
N GLN A 12 -1.26 -13.93 -3.35
CA GLN A 12 -2.37 -14.75 -2.87
C GLN A 12 -2.73 -14.50 -1.40
N THR A 13 -1.81 -13.93 -0.61
CA THR A 13 -1.99 -13.72 0.83
C THR A 13 -1.94 -12.24 1.18
N THR A 14 -0.77 -11.72 1.53
CA THR A 14 -0.57 -10.38 2.10
C THR A 14 -1.14 -9.29 1.19
N LEU A 15 -0.80 -9.31 -0.10
CA LEU A 15 -1.28 -8.30 -1.06
C LEU A 15 -2.78 -8.42 -1.33
N GLY A 16 -3.42 -9.49 -0.88
CA GLY A 16 -4.88 -9.64 -0.84
C GLY A 16 -5.59 -8.47 -0.15
N HIS A 17 -4.93 -7.88 0.85
CA HIS A 17 -5.46 -6.80 1.70
C HIS A 17 -5.01 -5.40 1.28
N PHE A 18 -4.11 -5.29 0.31
CA PHE A 18 -3.48 -4.01 -0.10
C PHE A 18 -3.62 -3.72 -1.59
N MET A 19 -4.07 -4.68 -2.40
CA MET A 19 -4.02 -4.54 -3.84
C MET A 19 -5.35 -4.96 -4.49
N PRO A 20 -5.92 -4.11 -5.39
CA PRO A 20 -7.08 -4.43 -6.20
C PRO A 20 -6.99 -5.81 -6.86
N VAL A 21 -8.12 -6.52 -6.91
CA VAL A 21 -8.16 -7.88 -7.46
C VAL A 21 -7.70 -7.88 -8.93
N GLY A 22 -8.11 -6.90 -9.72
CA GLY A 22 -7.68 -6.77 -11.12
C GLY A 22 -6.17 -6.64 -11.25
N GLN A 23 -5.55 -5.75 -10.47
CA GLN A 23 -4.11 -5.55 -10.44
C GLN A 23 -3.36 -6.83 -10.01
N ARG A 24 -3.82 -7.54 -8.96
CA ARG A 24 -3.21 -8.81 -8.54
C ARG A 24 -3.29 -9.88 -9.61
N MET A 25 -4.43 -10.01 -10.28
CA MET A 25 -4.63 -11.01 -11.34
C MET A 25 -3.72 -10.73 -12.54
N MET A 26 -3.51 -9.46 -12.88
CA MET A 26 -2.56 -9.08 -13.92
C MET A 26 -1.14 -9.54 -13.54
N LEU A 27 -0.67 -9.19 -12.34
CA LEU A 27 0.67 -9.59 -11.86
C LEU A 27 0.84 -11.11 -11.78
N LEU A 28 -0.18 -11.84 -11.31
CA LEU A 28 -0.17 -13.31 -11.29
C LEU A 28 -0.05 -13.92 -12.69
N SER A 29 -0.64 -13.30 -13.70
CA SER A 29 -0.51 -13.76 -15.09
C SER A 29 0.90 -13.51 -15.63
N GLN A 30 1.47 -12.33 -15.36
CA GLN A 30 2.80 -11.94 -15.82
C GLN A 30 3.93 -12.74 -15.13
N LEU A 31 3.73 -13.17 -13.88
CA LEU A 31 4.68 -14.05 -13.18
C LEU A 31 4.96 -15.38 -13.88
N LYS A 32 4.06 -15.83 -14.78
CA LYS A 32 4.21 -17.08 -15.55
C LYS A 32 4.90 -16.87 -16.89
N GLY A 33 5.12 -15.62 -17.31
CA GLY A 33 5.77 -15.26 -18.56
C GLY A 33 7.28 -15.19 -18.47
N GLU A 34 7.92 -14.83 -19.57
CA GLU A 34 9.38 -14.70 -19.69
C GLU A 34 9.96 -13.65 -18.72
N GLU A 35 9.17 -12.61 -18.40
CA GLU A 35 9.54 -11.55 -17.46
C GLU A 35 9.24 -11.88 -15.99
N GLY A 36 8.85 -13.13 -15.68
CA GLY A 36 8.37 -13.51 -14.35
C GLY A 36 9.34 -13.24 -13.20
N VAL A 37 10.65 -13.18 -13.47
CA VAL A 37 11.66 -12.77 -12.47
C VAL A 37 11.59 -11.28 -12.19
N GLY A 38 11.53 -10.42 -13.21
CA GLY A 38 11.43 -8.97 -13.03
C GLY A 38 10.11 -8.55 -12.36
N ILE A 39 9.00 -9.19 -12.73
CA ILE A 39 7.72 -8.99 -12.05
C ILE A 39 7.81 -9.43 -10.59
N ALA A 40 8.50 -10.54 -10.29
CA ALA A 40 8.69 -10.98 -8.92
C ALA A 40 9.51 -9.98 -8.10
N GLU A 41 10.52 -9.32 -8.68
CA GLU A 41 11.29 -8.28 -8.00
C GLU A 41 10.41 -7.09 -7.60
N ILE A 42 9.54 -6.63 -8.51
CA ILE A 42 8.59 -5.54 -8.25
C ILE A 42 7.62 -5.91 -7.12
N VAL A 43 6.98 -7.08 -7.22
CA VAL A 43 6.03 -7.58 -6.20
C VAL A 43 6.70 -7.73 -4.84
N ASN A 44 7.91 -8.29 -4.82
CA ASN A 44 8.66 -8.50 -3.58
C ASN A 44 9.08 -7.16 -2.95
N LYS A 45 9.47 -6.16 -3.74
CA LYS A 45 9.79 -4.80 -3.25
C LYS A 45 8.59 -4.19 -2.52
N VAL A 46 7.39 -4.27 -3.11
CA VAL A 46 6.15 -3.78 -2.46
C VAL A 46 5.85 -4.58 -1.20
N THR A 47 6.01 -5.91 -1.25
CA THR A 47 5.81 -6.78 -0.08
C THR A 47 6.77 -6.42 1.05
N ASP A 48 8.03 -6.10 0.73
CA ASP A 48 9.04 -5.66 1.70
C ASP A 48 8.71 -4.28 2.29
N ALA A 49 8.18 -3.35 1.49
CA ALA A 49 7.67 -2.07 1.98
C ALA A 49 6.52 -2.29 3.00
N ILE A 50 5.55 -3.16 2.70
CA ILE A 50 4.45 -3.50 3.63
C ILE A 50 4.98 -4.18 4.90
N ALA A 51 5.96 -5.07 4.76
CA ALA A 51 6.54 -5.78 5.89
C ALA A 51 7.24 -4.83 6.87
N THR A 52 7.94 -3.82 6.34
CA THR A 52 8.79 -2.90 7.10
C THR A 52 8.11 -1.60 7.51
N MET A 53 6.94 -1.27 6.94
CA MET A 53 6.22 -0.06 7.31
C MET A 53 5.74 -0.08 8.76
N ALA A 54 5.60 1.12 9.31
CA ALA A 54 5.12 1.34 10.66
C ALA A 54 3.77 0.66 10.89
N SER A 55 3.60 0.10 12.08
CA SER A 55 2.33 -0.44 12.57
C SER A 55 1.58 0.62 13.37
N THR A 56 0.33 0.31 13.74
CA THR A 56 -0.57 1.21 14.48
C THR A 56 0.13 2.02 15.58
N HIS A 57 0.03 3.35 15.49
CA HIS A 57 0.57 4.36 16.41
C HIS A 57 2.11 4.55 16.42
N GLN A 58 2.87 3.88 15.56
CA GLN A 58 4.33 4.01 15.54
C GLN A 58 4.83 5.33 14.91
N THR A 59 3.98 6.07 14.18
CA THR A 59 4.30 7.39 13.60
C THR A 59 3.65 8.56 14.33
N ALA A 60 2.93 8.32 15.43
CA ALA A 60 2.13 9.33 16.14
C ALA A 60 2.94 10.57 16.59
N SER A 61 4.24 10.43 16.86
CA SER A 61 5.13 11.53 17.27
C SER A 61 5.92 12.17 16.12
N GLN A 62 5.81 11.65 14.89
CA GLN A 62 6.63 12.06 13.76
C GLN A 62 6.00 13.22 12.96
N GLY A 63 4.68 13.42 13.06
CA GLY A 63 3.97 14.45 12.30
C GLY A 63 4.26 14.35 10.81
N ASP A 64 4.58 15.47 10.16
CA ASP A 64 4.89 15.49 8.72
C ASP A 64 6.23 14.79 8.35
N GLN A 65 7.03 14.37 9.33
CA GLN A 65 8.23 13.56 9.08
C GLN A 65 7.93 12.07 8.96
N ALA A 66 6.69 11.64 9.18
CA ALA A 66 6.27 10.27 8.92
C ALA A 66 6.48 9.93 7.43
N THR A 67 7.16 8.82 7.17
CA THR A 67 7.38 8.32 5.80
C THR A 67 6.15 7.54 5.34
N ALA A 68 5.70 7.80 4.11
CA ALA A 68 4.67 7.04 3.42
C ALA A 68 5.30 6.01 2.45
N PRO A 69 5.47 4.74 2.86
CA PRO A 69 6.04 3.71 2.00
C PRO A 69 5.13 3.19 0.90
N LEU A 70 3.81 3.42 0.98
CA LEU A 70 2.87 3.03 -0.07
C LEU A 70 2.12 4.25 -0.61
N HIS A 71 1.74 4.15 -1.88
CA HIS A 71 0.96 5.13 -2.59
C HIS A 71 -0.12 4.44 -3.43
N TYR A 72 -1.32 4.99 -3.43
CA TYR A 72 -2.46 4.55 -4.22
C TYR A 72 -2.94 5.69 -5.11
N PHE A 73 -3.31 5.39 -6.34
CA PHE A 73 -3.81 6.40 -7.27
C PHE A 73 -4.94 5.87 -8.15
N SER A 74 -5.91 6.73 -8.47
CA SER A 74 -6.91 6.52 -9.52
C SER A 74 -7.62 7.84 -9.85
N GLY A 75 -7.36 8.37 -11.04
CA GLY A 75 -7.93 9.66 -11.46
C GLY A 75 -7.51 10.80 -10.52
N ALA A 76 -8.46 11.33 -9.75
CA ALA A 76 -8.24 12.39 -8.77
C ALA A 76 -8.00 11.85 -7.34
N VAL A 77 -8.08 10.54 -7.13
CA VAL A 77 -7.80 9.92 -5.84
C VAL A 77 -6.31 9.67 -5.71
N GLU A 78 -5.70 10.22 -4.67
CA GLU A 78 -4.31 9.94 -4.27
C GLU A 78 -4.32 9.60 -2.78
N ALA A 79 -3.67 8.50 -2.39
CA ALA A 79 -3.58 8.05 -1.01
C ALA A 79 -2.16 7.60 -0.66
N TRP A 80 -1.53 8.23 0.32
CA TRP A 80 -0.19 7.92 0.81
C TRP A 80 -0.27 7.32 2.21
N ILE A 81 0.15 6.06 2.36
CA ILE A 81 0.01 5.31 3.61
C ILE A 81 1.29 5.37 4.42
N THR A 82 1.19 5.81 5.68
CA THR A 82 2.30 5.84 6.65
C THR A 82 2.31 4.64 7.60
N GLU A 83 1.14 4.09 7.94
CA GLU A 83 1.02 2.95 8.85
C GLU A 83 0.05 1.89 8.35
N LYS A 84 0.37 0.61 8.59
CA LYS A 84 -0.63 -0.48 8.54
C LYS A 84 -1.36 -0.54 9.86
N ASP A 85 -2.68 -0.74 9.76
CA ASP A 85 -3.44 -1.19 10.90
C ASP A 85 -3.26 -2.70 11.14
N MET A 86 -2.75 -3.07 12.31
CA MET A 86 -2.62 -4.48 12.74
C MET A 86 -3.89 -5.01 13.44
N GLY A 87 -4.96 -4.22 13.50
CA GLY A 87 -6.19 -4.53 14.21
C GLY A 87 -6.02 -4.43 15.73
N ASN A 88 -7.00 -4.96 16.47
CA ASN A 88 -6.91 -5.14 17.92
C ASN A 88 -6.81 -6.64 18.27
N PRO A 89 -5.58 -7.14 18.52
CA PRO A 89 -5.37 -8.55 18.87
C PRO A 89 -6.13 -8.98 20.14
N THR A 90 -6.36 -8.05 21.08
CA THR A 90 -7.08 -8.35 22.32
C THR A 90 -8.59 -8.49 22.12
N ALA A 91 -9.12 -7.94 21.02
CA ALA A 91 -10.50 -8.10 20.59
C ALA A 91 -10.67 -9.23 19.54
N GLY A 92 -9.59 -9.94 19.20
CA GLY A 92 -9.58 -10.98 18.16
C GLY A 92 -9.60 -10.44 16.72
N ASP A 93 -9.47 -9.13 16.53
CA ASP A 93 -9.36 -8.51 15.21
C ASP A 93 -7.90 -8.37 14.83
N VAL A 94 -7.48 -9.14 13.83
CA VAL A 94 -6.13 -9.09 13.24
C VAL A 94 -6.21 -8.74 11.75
N SER A 95 -7.36 -8.19 11.31
CA SER A 95 -7.64 -7.98 9.90
C SER A 95 -7.09 -6.65 9.41
N GLN A 96 -6.25 -6.71 8.38
CA GLN A 96 -5.83 -5.52 7.64
C GLN A 96 -7.00 -5.05 6.76
N ARG A 97 -7.76 -4.06 7.23
CA ARG A 97 -8.89 -3.45 6.50
C ARG A 97 -8.72 -1.96 6.21
N GLN A 98 -7.97 -1.28 7.06
CA GLN A 98 -7.67 0.14 6.96
C GLN A 98 -6.18 0.38 7.17
N ALA A 99 -5.75 1.61 6.94
CA ALA A 99 -4.39 2.07 7.15
C ALA A 99 -4.42 3.53 7.58
N PHE A 100 -3.34 4.05 8.17
CA PHE A 100 -3.23 5.47 8.48
C PHE A 100 -2.40 6.18 7.42
N GLY A 101 -2.83 7.35 6.97
CA GLY A 101 -2.16 8.06 5.89
C GLY A 101 -2.87 9.34 5.47
N LEU A 102 -2.33 9.94 4.41
CA LEU A 102 -2.82 11.16 3.78
C LEU A 102 -3.63 10.79 2.54
N ILE A 103 -4.82 11.34 2.35
CA ILE A 103 -5.65 11.08 1.17
C ILE A 103 -6.28 12.37 0.63
N THR A 104 -6.33 12.50 -0.69
CA THR A 104 -7.16 13.49 -1.39
C THR A 104 -8.03 12.79 -2.43
N LEU A 105 -9.24 13.32 -2.64
CA LEU A 105 -10.17 12.85 -3.68
C LEU A 105 -10.29 13.87 -4.84
N SER A 106 -9.60 14.99 -4.76
CA SER A 106 -9.65 16.09 -5.73
C SER A 106 -8.43 16.13 -6.65
N GLY A 107 -7.39 15.34 -6.35
CA GLY A 107 -6.07 15.38 -6.96
C GLY A 107 -5.19 16.51 -6.41
N ASP A 108 -5.75 17.39 -5.59
CA ASP A 108 -5.04 18.50 -4.97
C ASP A 108 -4.59 18.12 -3.55
N VAL A 109 -3.27 18.12 -3.35
CA VAL A 109 -2.64 17.77 -2.08
C VAL A 109 -2.93 18.80 -0.98
N GLU A 110 -3.30 20.05 -1.33
CA GLU A 110 -3.71 21.07 -0.35
C GLU A 110 -5.01 20.67 0.37
N THR A 111 -5.87 19.90 -0.31
CA THR A 111 -7.12 19.38 0.25
C THR A 111 -6.96 18.01 0.91
N ALA A 112 -5.73 17.49 0.98
CA ALA A 112 -5.50 16.15 1.49
C ALA A 112 -5.63 16.07 3.02
N GLU A 113 -6.41 15.10 3.48
CA GLU A 113 -6.72 14.84 4.89
C GLU A 113 -5.87 13.69 5.44
N LEU A 114 -5.32 13.88 6.65
CA LEU A 114 -4.53 12.87 7.34
C LEU A 114 -5.44 12.10 8.32
N GLY A 115 -5.54 10.78 8.17
CA GLY A 115 -6.43 9.98 8.99
C GLY A 115 -6.39 8.49 8.65
N TYR A 116 -7.37 7.76 9.17
CA TYR A 116 -7.60 6.37 8.77
C TYR A 116 -8.26 6.31 7.40
N ILE A 117 -7.72 5.48 6.53
CA ILE A 117 -8.13 5.26 5.15
C ILE A 117 -8.58 3.80 5.02
N SER A 118 -9.79 3.58 4.50
CA SER A 118 -10.31 2.24 4.25
C SER A 118 -9.61 1.62 3.04
N LEU A 119 -8.79 0.58 3.27
CA LEU A 119 -8.19 -0.18 2.18
C LEU A 119 -9.24 -1.01 1.44
N GLU A 120 -10.30 -1.46 2.14
CA GLU A 120 -11.42 -2.16 1.50
C GLU A 120 -12.12 -1.29 0.46
N GLU A 121 -12.30 0.02 0.72
CA GLU A 121 -12.88 0.96 -0.25
C GLU A 121 -11.92 1.27 -1.39
N LEU A 122 -10.63 1.52 -1.10
CA LEU A 122 -9.63 1.75 -2.15
C LEU A 122 -9.56 0.53 -3.10
N ILE A 123 -9.49 -0.68 -2.55
CA ILE A 123 -9.45 -1.93 -3.32
C ILE A 123 -10.76 -2.17 -4.07
N GLY A 124 -11.91 -1.92 -3.42
CA GLY A 124 -13.23 -2.11 -4.01
C GLY A 124 -13.55 -1.13 -5.13
N CYS A 125 -12.91 0.04 -5.14
CA CYS A 125 -13.01 1.07 -6.18
C CYS A 125 -11.88 0.98 -7.22
N ASP A 126 -11.09 -0.09 -7.23
CA ASP A 126 -9.94 -0.28 -8.11
C ASP A 126 -8.93 0.89 -8.08
N VAL A 127 -8.69 1.48 -6.90
CA VAL A 127 -7.60 2.44 -6.70
C VAL A 127 -6.28 1.68 -6.65
N GLU A 128 -5.43 1.88 -7.65
CA GLU A 128 -4.26 1.03 -7.89
C GLU A 128 -3.14 1.32 -6.88
N LEU A 129 -2.49 0.26 -6.40
CA LEU A 129 -1.27 0.38 -5.60
C LEU A 129 -0.09 0.68 -6.54
N ASP A 130 0.60 1.80 -6.33
CA ASP A 130 1.73 2.21 -7.16
C ASP A 130 2.96 1.30 -6.94
N LEU A 131 3.26 0.48 -7.94
CA LEU A 131 4.37 -0.49 -7.91
C LEU A 131 5.75 0.17 -8.03
N TYR A 132 5.81 1.43 -8.48
CA TYR A 132 7.05 2.17 -8.72
C TYR A 132 7.27 3.30 -7.71
N TRP A 133 6.37 3.43 -6.73
CA TRP A 133 6.47 4.43 -5.69
C TRP A 133 7.83 4.41 -4.99
N THR A 134 8.35 5.60 -4.73
CA THR A 134 9.51 5.82 -3.87
C THR A 134 9.02 6.46 -2.59
N PRO A 135 9.27 5.84 -1.42
CA PRO A 135 8.83 6.38 -0.14
C PRO A 135 9.26 7.83 0.07
N LYS A 136 8.32 8.66 0.55
CA LYS A 136 8.53 10.08 0.85
C LYS A 136 7.92 10.41 2.20
N THR A 137 8.46 11.43 2.87
CA THR A 137 7.80 12.01 4.04
C THR A 137 6.53 12.75 3.66
N LEU A 138 5.57 12.87 4.57
CA LEU A 138 4.38 13.70 4.36
C LEU A 138 4.76 15.16 4.03
N ALA A 139 5.85 15.67 4.63
CA ALA A 139 6.40 16.99 4.32
C ALA A 139 6.88 17.13 2.87
N GLU A 140 7.38 16.06 2.24
CA GLU A 140 7.76 16.06 0.82
C GLU A 140 6.56 15.92 -0.10
N ILE A 141 5.55 15.15 0.31
CA ILE A 141 4.31 14.96 -0.47
C ILE A 141 3.51 16.26 -0.54
N ARG A 142 3.42 17.01 0.56
CA ARG A 142 2.68 18.27 0.64
C ARG A 142 3.37 19.44 -0.08
N LYS A 143 4.55 19.25 -0.68
CA LYS A 143 5.21 20.32 -1.43
C LYS A 143 4.59 20.41 -2.83
N PRO A 144 4.19 21.61 -3.27
CA PRO A 144 3.72 21.85 -4.63
C PRO A 144 4.82 21.63 -5.69
#